data_AF-A0A1S9N962-F1
#
_entry.id   AF-A0A1S9N962-F1
#
_cell.length_a   1.000
_cell.length_b   1.000
_cell.length_c   1.000
_cell.angle_alpha   90.00
_cell.angle_beta   90.00
_cell.angle_gamma   90.00
#
_symmetry.space_group_name_H-M   'P 1'
#
loop_
_entity.id
_entity.type
_entity.pdbx_description
1 polymer ?
#
loop_
_entity_poly.entity_id
_entity_poly.type
_entity_poly.pdbx_seq_one_letter_code
_entity_poly.pdbx_strand_id
1 'polypeptide(L)'
;MQELSNGIASKYEEIIEKIKSFSDEYLNEDYKNICVLATETLFLNYEEQFKKGKSFSWGAGIVHAIGTVNNLFDSKEKPYTKVADLYKEFGVSSSTGSSKSKEVKSLLDISKDNNKWIIGENKDAEASEGTMLKAKEEVALTMNDKIEEDKAVKDETKVPFKFVVHKDYIMAQRIIEYAWRQKNYKNKAKYAKEALEVYEDCADAYIILSKDSSLNNNQKTELLEKAVTAAKNLLRIDDLKNAPAELLRLKIARQLFGAKYSLAIHLWEIGEKEAAIDNALEILEYDEKDELVVRSLVVNWLLIEKRYAQLKSLLEKYEKDNLAAIHYSRVALLYNINEIRAAESALRRAYKRNPHVIPYILKQKRVSNSLPNLIRFGSEEEAMKYASLGLDVWNDPKMLQWIKEKKKEFDIINFS
;
A
#
# COMPACT_ATOMS: atom_id res chain seq x y z
N MET A 1 1.32 -21.57 18.66
CA MET A 1 0.16 -21.50 17.75
C MET A 1 -1.04 -21.00 18.53
N GLN A 2 -1.42 -19.74 18.35
CA GLN A 2 -2.65 -19.19 18.92
C GLN A 2 -3.33 -18.37 17.82
N GLU A 3 -4.39 -18.93 17.24
CA GLU A 3 -5.23 -18.25 16.26
C GLU A 3 -6.19 -17.30 17.01
N LEU A 4 -6.23 -16.03 16.59
CA LEU A 4 -7.00 -14.98 17.27
C LEU A 4 -8.48 -15.02 16.88
N SER A 5 -9.37 -14.89 17.86
CA SER A 5 -10.82 -14.77 17.64
C SER A 5 -11.21 -13.34 17.21
N ASN A 6 -12.23 -13.19 16.35
CA ASN A 6 -12.65 -11.89 15.78
C ASN A 6 -13.08 -10.87 16.83
N GLY A 7 -13.58 -11.31 17.99
CA GLY A 7 -14.02 -10.40 19.05
C GLY A 7 -12.88 -9.60 19.68
N ILE A 8 -11.65 -10.10 19.63
CA ILE A 8 -10.50 -9.47 20.28
C ILE A 8 -9.84 -8.47 19.32
N ALA A 9 -9.80 -8.80 18.02
CA ALA A 9 -9.30 -7.90 16.99
C ALA A 9 -10.19 -6.64 16.87
N SER A 10 -11.52 -6.82 16.81
CA SER A 10 -12.48 -5.70 16.77
C SER A 10 -12.39 -4.82 18.03
N LYS A 11 -12.20 -5.43 19.20
CA LYS A 11 -11.98 -4.71 20.46
C LYS A 11 -10.67 -3.92 20.46
N TYR A 12 -9.59 -4.52 19.95
CA TYR A 12 -8.32 -3.85 19.79
C TYR A 12 -8.47 -2.62 18.88
N GLU A 13 -9.11 -2.78 17.72
CA GLU A 13 -9.37 -1.68 16.77
C GLU A 13 -10.16 -0.53 17.41
N GLU A 14 -11.25 -0.84 18.13
CA GLU A 14 -12.08 0.16 18.81
C GLU A 14 -11.28 0.95 19.87
N ILE A 15 -10.39 0.29 20.61
CA ILE A 15 -9.51 0.96 21.58
C ILE A 15 -8.52 1.86 20.86
N ILE A 16 -7.91 1.35 19.79
CA ILE A 16 -6.92 2.07 19.00
C ILE A 16 -7.52 3.32 18.37
N GLU A 17 -8.66 3.22 17.71
CA GLU A 17 -9.35 4.34 17.08
C GLU A 17 -9.68 5.44 18.10
N LYS A 18 -10.21 5.05 19.27
CA LYS A 18 -10.54 6.02 20.32
C LYS A 18 -9.30 6.69 20.92
N ILE A 19 -8.21 5.96 21.15
CA ILE A 19 -6.94 6.54 21.63
C ILE A 19 -6.38 7.55 20.62
N LYS A 20 -6.45 7.24 19.32
CA LYS A 20 -5.95 8.11 18.26
C LYS A 20 -6.75 9.40 18.16
N SER A 21 -8.08 9.28 18.06
CA SER A 21 -8.99 10.42 18.06
C SER A 21 -8.78 11.32 19.27
N PHE A 22 -8.63 10.74 20.47
CA PHE A 22 -8.32 11.51 21.68
C PHE A 22 -6.94 12.19 21.60
N SER A 23 -5.94 11.48 21.11
CA SER A 23 -4.57 12.01 21.06
C SER A 23 -4.41 13.13 20.04
N ASP A 24 -5.07 13.03 18.90
CA ASP A 24 -5.05 14.06 17.85
C ASP A 24 -5.78 15.34 18.29
N GLU A 25 -6.83 15.22 19.11
CA GLU A 25 -7.59 16.37 19.62
C GLU A 25 -6.97 17.00 20.88
N TYR A 26 -6.44 16.20 21.81
CA TYR A 26 -6.04 16.66 23.15
C TYR A 26 -4.56 16.51 23.46
N LEU A 27 -3.80 15.71 22.72
CA LEU A 27 -2.41 15.34 23.05
C LEU A 27 -1.44 15.71 21.90
N ASN A 28 -0.42 14.86 21.68
CA ASN A 28 0.55 14.98 20.60
C ASN A 28 0.97 13.59 20.08
N GLU A 29 1.81 13.59 19.05
CA GLU A 29 2.25 12.38 18.36
C GLU A 29 3.01 11.40 19.28
N ASP A 30 3.81 11.88 20.24
CA ASP A 30 4.60 11.03 21.13
C ASP A 30 3.72 10.28 22.13
N TYR A 31 2.71 10.96 22.68
CA TYR A 31 1.70 10.33 23.54
C TYR A 31 0.85 9.31 22.77
N LYS A 32 0.49 9.62 21.52
CA LYS A 32 -0.24 8.70 20.64
C LYS A 32 0.57 7.42 20.42
N ASN A 33 1.85 7.59 20.04
CA ASN A 33 2.82 6.52 19.83
C ASN A 33 2.90 5.57 21.03
N ILE A 34 3.14 6.09 22.22
CA ILE A 34 3.37 5.24 23.39
C ILE A 34 2.07 4.60 23.92
N CYS A 35 0.91 5.26 23.77
CA CYS A 35 -0.39 4.70 24.20
C CYS A 35 -0.82 3.52 23.34
N VAL A 36 -0.64 3.60 22.03
CA VAL A 36 -0.95 2.46 21.17
C VAL A 36 0.07 1.34 21.40
N LEU A 37 1.36 1.64 21.66
CA LEU A 37 2.36 0.61 22.00
C LEU A 37 1.95 -0.16 23.26
N ALA A 38 1.44 0.55 24.27
CA ALA A 38 0.88 -0.07 25.47
C ALA A 38 -0.34 -0.94 25.12
N THR A 39 -1.26 -0.46 24.28
CA THR A 39 -2.43 -1.22 23.82
C THR A 39 -2.02 -2.51 23.10
N GLU A 40 -0.98 -2.44 22.29
CA GLU A 40 -0.42 -3.58 21.55
C GLU A 40 0.25 -4.57 22.46
N THR A 41 1.07 -4.10 23.39
CA THR A 41 1.75 -4.97 24.35
C THR A 41 0.73 -5.74 25.19
N LEU A 42 -0.37 -5.07 25.58
CA LEU A 42 -1.51 -5.71 26.24
C LEU A 42 -2.19 -6.76 25.35
N PHE A 43 -2.48 -6.40 24.11
CA PHE A 43 -3.12 -7.31 23.16
C PHE A 43 -2.26 -8.55 22.85
N LEU A 44 -0.95 -8.37 22.69
CA LEU A 44 -0.03 -9.44 22.27
C LEU A 44 0.38 -10.39 23.40
N ASN A 45 0.49 -9.87 24.63
CA ASN A 45 1.07 -10.62 25.76
C ASN A 45 0.06 -10.91 26.87
N TYR A 46 -1.08 -10.22 26.88
CA TYR A 46 -2.09 -10.30 27.94
C TYR A 46 -3.50 -10.47 27.38
N GLU A 47 -3.63 -11.29 26.32
CA GLU A 47 -4.87 -11.50 25.57
C GLU A 47 -6.07 -11.86 26.45
N GLU A 48 -5.87 -12.73 27.45
CA GLU A 48 -6.93 -13.20 28.37
C GLU A 48 -7.44 -12.10 29.30
N GLN A 49 -6.56 -11.19 29.74
CA GLN A 49 -6.92 -10.02 30.52
C GLN A 49 -7.56 -8.97 29.61
N PHE A 50 -6.98 -8.75 28.44
CA PHE A 50 -7.45 -7.80 27.44
C PHE A 50 -8.84 -8.15 26.92
N LYS A 51 -9.20 -9.44 26.85
CA LYS A 51 -10.57 -9.93 26.60
C LYS A 51 -11.58 -9.41 27.62
N LYS A 52 -11.20 -9.31 28.89
CA LYS A 52 -12.10 -8.94 30.00
C LYS A 52 -12.24 -7.42 30.11
N GLY A 53 -13.48 -6.93 30.23
CA GLY A 53 -13.80 -5.49 30.36
C GLY A 53 -14.19 -4.79 29.06
N LYS A 54 -14.63 -3.53 29.11
CA LYS A 54 -15.06 -2.77 27.92
C LYS A 54 -13.90 -2.06 27.22
N SER A 55 -14.00 -1.87 25.90
CA SER A 55 -12.99 -1.23 25.06
C SER A 55 -12.58 0.15 25.59
N PHE A 56 -13.51 1.08 25.76
CA PHE A 56 -13.17 2.42 26.24
C PHE A 56 -12.67 2.47 27.68
N SER A 57 -12.96 1.46 28.50
CA SER A 57 -12.33 1.33 29.82
C SER A 57 -10.84 1.05 29.67
N TRP A 58 -10.45 0.13 28.79
CA TRP A 58 -9.04 -0.13 28.45
C TRP A 58 -8.38 1.12 27.87
N GLY A 59 -9.01 1.79 26.90
CA GLY A 59 -8.49 3.02 26.32
C GLY A 59 -8.19 4.11 27.36
N ALA A 60 -9.17 4.42 28.22
CA ALA A 60 -9.00 5.41 29.28
C ALA A 60 -7.92 4.99 30.30
N GLY A 61 -7.86 3.71 30.64
CA GLY A 61 -6.85 3.16 31.55
C GLY A 61 -5.44 3.30 30.98
N ILE A 62 -5.25 3.05 29.69
CA ILE A 62 -3.97 3.14 28.99
C ILE A 62 -3.46 4.58 28.95
N VAL A 63 -4.29 5.52 28.47
CA VAL A 63 -3.90 6.94 28.39
C VAL A 63 -3.60 7.50 29.78
N HIS A 64 -4.39 7.11 30.80
CA HIS A 64 -4.10 7.52 32.18
C HIS A 64 -2.80 6.90 32.71
N ALA A 65 -2.55 5.62 32.45
CA ALA A 65 -1.33 4.96 32.93
C ALA A 65 -0.07 5.63 32.39
N ILE A 66 -0.02 5.82 31.07
CA ILE A 66 1.06 6.54 30.38
C ILE A 66 1.13 8.00 30.83
N GLY A 67 0.01 8.70 30.89
CA GLY A 67 -0.06 10.10 31.29
C GLY A 67 0.50 10.35 32.70
N THR A 68 0.36 9.37 33.60
CA THR A 68 0.88 9.50 34.96
C THR A 68 2.41 9.54 35.00
N VAL A 69 3.09 8.69 34.21
CA VAL A 69 4.55 8.61 34.24
C VAL A 69 5.21 9.69 33.37
N ASN A 70 4.44 10.29 32.45
CA ASN A 70 4.90 11.33 31.52
C ASN A 70 4.41 12.76 31.84
N ASN A 71 3.84 12.97 33.03
CA ASN A 71 3.39 14.28 33.53
C ASN A 71 2.23 14.94 32.73
N LEU A 72 1.40 14.16 32.01
CA LEU A 72 0.27 14.67 31.23
C LEU A 72 -0.75 15.48 32.04
N PHE A 73 -0.83 15.21 33.34
CA PHE A 73 -1.80 15.83 34.24
C PHE A 73 -1.19 16.99 35.05
N ASP A 74 0.04 17.42 34.73
CA ASP A 74 0.63 18.63 35.28
C ASP A 74 0.29 19.83 34.38
N SER A 75 -0.41 20.81 34.95
CA SER A 75 -0.79 22.05 34.25
C SER A 75 0.37 22.88 33.71
N LYS A 76 1.61 22.60 34.15
CA LYS A 76 2.83 23.29 33.70
C LYS A 76 3.44 22.67 32.44
N GLU A 77 3.08 21.43 32.11
CA GLU A 77 3.60 20.69 30.97
C GLU A 77 2.68 20.82 29.74
N LYS A 78 3.22 20.51 28.56
CA LYS A 78 2.43 20.44 27.32
C LYS A 78 2.72 19.14 26.56
N PRO A 79 1.69 18.40 26.11
CA PRO A 79 0.26 18.66 26.28
C PRO A 79 -0.22 18.47 27.73
N TYR A 80 -1.34 19.10 28.09
CA TYR A 80 -1.98 18.98 29.40
C TYR A 80 -3.47 18.69 29.24
N THR A 81 -3.98 17.75 30.03
CA THR A 81 -5.42 17.50 30.17
C THR A 81 -5.76 17.16 31.61
N LYS A 82 -7.02 17.35 32.03
CA LYS A 82 -7.47 16.90 33.36
C LYS A 82 -7.88 15.44 33.28
N VAL A 83 -7.59 14.68 34.34
CA VAL A 83 -8.03 13.28 34.47
C VAL A 83 -9.56 13.14 34.30
N ALA A 84 -10.33 14.10 34.80
CA ALA A 84 -11.79 14.10 34.66
C ALA A 84 -12.25 14.26 33.19
N ASP A 85 -11.56 15.10 32.43
CA ASP A 85 -11.87 15.34 31.02
C ASP A 85 -11.48 14.14 30.16
N LEU A 86 -10.34 13.50 30.46
CA LEU A 86 -9.96 12.21 29.87
C LEU A 86 -11.07 11.16 30.04
N TYR A 87 -11.59 10.97 31.25
CA TYR A 87 -12.62 9.96 31.49
C TYR A 87 -13.95 10.30 30.83
N LYS A 88 -14.34 11.57 30.83
CA LYS A 88 -15.53 12.06 30.16
C LYS A 88 -15.46 11.77 28.66
N GLU A 89 -14.32 12.02 28.03
CA GLU A 89 -14.14 11.83 26.59
C GLU A 89 -14.15 10.36 26.18
N PHE A 90 -13.66 9.47 27.04
CA PHE A 90 -13.78 8.02 26.84
C PHE A 90 -15.15 7.46 27.28
N GLY A 91 -16.06 8.28 27.81
CA GLY A 91 -17.38 7.84 28.27
C GLY A 91 -17.33 6.86 29.45
N VAL A 92 -16.32 6.99 30.33
CA VAL A 92 -16.13 6.10 31.49
C VAL A 92 -16.22 6.86 32.80
N SER A 93 -16.61 6.17 33.88
CA SER A 93 -16.59 6.76 35.22
C SER A 93 -15.16 6.90 35.75
N SER A 94 -14.93 7.85 36.66
CA SER A 94 -13.62 8.04 37.28
C SER A 94 -13.11 6.80 38.01
N SER A 95 -14.01 6.04 38.64
CA SER A 95 -13.68 4.78 39.30
C SER A 95 -13.21 3.71 38.30
N THR A 96 -13.89 3.62 37.16
CA THR A 96 -13.59 2.66 36.09
C THR A 96 -12.24 2.96 35.45
N GLY A 97 -12.01 4.21 35.04
CA GLY A 97 -10.75 4.62 34.42
C GLY A 97 -9.56 4.50 35.37
N SER A 98 -9.73 4.85 36.64
CA SER A 98 -8.68 4.75 37.66
C SER A 98 -8.32 3.29 37.97
N SER A 99 -9.33 2.43 38.13
CA SER A 99 -9.10 1.00 38.34
C SER A 99 -8.40 0.36 37.15
N LYS A 100 -8.81 0.69 35.92
CA LYS A 100 -8.19 0.12 34.73
C LYS A 100 -6.77 0.64 34.49
N SER A 101 -6.49 1.90 34.84
CA SER A 101 -5.12 2.44 34.84
C SER A 101 -4.18 1.66 35.76
N LYS A 102 -4.62 1.30 36.97
CA LYS A 102 -3.82 0.45 37.88
C LYS A 102 -3.54 -0.93 37.28
N GLU A 103 -4.55 -1.54 36.67
CA GLU A 103 -4.41 -2.84 36.00
C GLU A 103 -3.41 -2.76 34.83
N VAL A 104 -3.50 -1.72 33.99
CA VAL A 104 -2.56 -1.50 32.88
C VAL A 104 -1.13 -1.31 33.40
N LYS A 105 -0.93 -0.50 34.45
CA LYS A 105 0.39 -0.32 35.06
C LYS A 105 0.98 -1.63 35.58
N SER A 106 0.14 -2.47 36.21
CA SER A 106 0.58 -3.76 36.72
C SER A 106 0.93 -4.77 35.62
N LEU A 107 0.17 -4.80 34.51
CA LEU A 107 0.43 -5.72 33.41
C LEU A 107 1.67 -5.34 32.61
N LEU A 108 1.88 -4.04 32.40
CA LEU A 108 2.96 -3.54 31.55
C LEU A 108 4.20 -3.08 32.33
N ASP A 109 4.18 -3.18 33.65
CA ASP A 109 5.21 -2.65 34.54
C ASP A 109 5.51 -1.16 34.25
N ILE A 110 4.45 -0.34 34.15
CA ILE A 110 4.58 1.10 33.88
C ILE A 110 4.90 1.82 35.19
N SER A 111 6.15 2.27 35.28
CA SER A 111 6.69 3.06 36.39
C SER A 111 7.63 4.15 35.85
N LYS A 112 8.06 5.07 36.71
CA LYS A 112 9.07 6.08 36.33
C LYS A 112 10.47 5.48 36.13
N ASP A 113 10.69 4.26 36.62
CA ASP A 113 11.97 3.55 36.53
C ASP A 113 12.06 2.65 35.29
N ASN A 114 10.95 2.51 34.54
CA ASN A 114 10.90 1.73 33.31
C ASN A 114 10.92 2.66 32.08
N ASN A 115 12.12 2.87 31.54
CA ASN A 115 12.36 3.80 30.44
C ASN A 115 11.58 3.47 29.16
N LYS A 116 11.06 2.24 29.00
CA LYS A 116 10.20 1.85 27.88
C LYS A 116 8.96 2.75 27.77
N TRP A 117 8.46 3.25 28.89
CA TRP A 117 7.20 3.99 28.97
C TRP A 117 7.37 5.49 29.19
N ILE A 118 8.60 6.00 29.07
CA ILE A 118 8.96 7.42 29.28
C ILE A 118 9.20 8.11 27.94
N ILE A 119 8.52 9.23 27.72
CA ILE A 119 8.63 10.08 26.53
C ILE A 119 9.89 10.94 26.66
N GLY A 120 10.80 10.85 25.69
CA GLY A 120 12.00 11.69 25.58
C GLY A 120 13.32 11.06 26.00
N GLU A 121 13.33 9.98 26.78
CA GLU A 121 14.55 9.24 27.16
C GLU A 121 14.96 8.14 26.16
N ASN A 122 14.16 7.95 25.11
CA ASN A 122 14.35 6.88 24.13
C ASN A 122 15.10 7.30 22.85
N LYS A 123 15.87 8.40 22.86
CA LYS A 123 16.55 8.92 21.64
C LYS A 123 17.69 8.04 21.11
N ASP A 124 18.21 7.10 21.91
CA ASP A 124 19.25 6.15 21.49
C ASP A 124 18.81 4.67 21.56
N ALA A 125 17.54 4.41 21.92
CA ALA A 125 16.89 3.09 21.82
C ALA A 125 15.71 3.10 20.81
N GLU A 126 15.67 4.13 19.98
CA GLU A 126 14.57 4.56 19.10
C GLU A 126 14.41 3.75 17.80
N ALA A 127 14.62 2.42 17.83
CA ALA A 127 14.59 1.59 16.60
C ALA A 127 13.71 0.33 16.63
N SER A 128 13.05 -0.02 17.74
CA SER A 128 12.29 -1.30 17.80
C SER A 128 10.80 -1.19 18.13
N GLU A 129 10.32 -0.16 18.84
CA GLU A 129 8.91 -0.14 19.30
C GLU A 129 8.08 1.07 18.87
N GLY A 130 8.68 2.27 18.72
CA GLY A 130 7.94 3.49 18.31
C GLY A 130 7.58 3.55 16.82
N THR A 131 8.35 2.90 15.94
CA THR A 131 8.10 2.87 14.49
C THR A 131 6.89 2.00 14.12
N MET A 132 6.51 1.11 15.03
CA MET A 132 5.41 0.16 14.96
C MET A 132 4.04 0.83 14.78
N LEU A 133 3.94 2.14 15.02
CA LEU A 133 2.69 2.80 15.35
C LEU A 133 2.13 3.79 14.35
N LYS A 134 2.98 4.67 13.80
CA LYS A 134 2.61 5.49 12.62
C LYS A 134 2.15 4.59 11.46
N ALA A 135 2.73 3.41 11.35
CA ALA A 135 2.35 2.42 10.36
C ALA A 135 0.98 1.76 10.64
N LYS A 136 0.59 1.56 11.91
CA LYS A 136 -0.76 1.04 12.24
C LYS A 136 -1.87 2.05 12.00
N GLU A 137 -1.61 3.35 12.06
CA GLU A 137 -2.57 4.40 11.67
C GLU A 137 -2.93 4.32 10.20
N GLU A 138 -1.91 4.31 9.34
CA GLU A 138 -2.11 4.19 7.90
C GLU A 138 -2.73 2.83 7.51
N VAL A 139 -2.33 1.74 8.17
CA VAL A 139 -2.82 0.38 7.85
C VAL A 139 -4.24 0.12 8.34
N ALA A 140 -4.65 0.63 9.52
CA ALA A 140 -6.02 0.53 10.01
C ALA A 140 -7.00 1.38 9.19
N LEU A 141 -6.62 2.62 8.84
CA LEU A 141 -7.41 3.49 7.94
C LEU A 141 -7.66 2.81 6.60
N THR A 142 -6.61 2.25 6.00
CA THR A 142 -6.79 1.63 4.68
C THR A 142 -7.59 0.31 4.76
N MET A 143 -7.70 -0.37 5.92
CA MET A 143 -8.43 -1.65 6.08
C MET A 143 -9.94 -1.43 6.16
N ASN A 144 -10.38 -0.24 6.58
CA ASN A 144 -11.79 0.16 6.62
C ASN A 144 -12.17 1.20 5.57
N ASP A 145 -11.23 1.86 4.89
CA ASP A 145 -11.58 2.85 3.88
C ASP A 145 -12.05 2.19 2.57
N LYS A 146 -13.38 2.28 2.41
CA LYS A 146 -14.23 1.94 1.28
C LYS A 146 -14.61 0.46 1.13
N ILE A 147 -15.41 -0.02 2.07
CA ILE A 147 -16.72 -0.56 1.65
C ILE A 147 -17.49 0.65 1.11
N GLU A 148 -17.44 0.88 -0.20
CA GLU A 148 -18.47 1.71 -0.81
C GLU A 148 -19.78 0.95 -0.62
N GLU A 149 -20.73 1.57 0.09
CA GLU A 149 -22.10 1.09 0.21
C GLU A 149 -22.67 0.94 -1.20
N ASP A 150 -22.61 -0.27 -1.74
CA ASP A 150 -23.48 -0.67 -2.83
C ASP A 150 -24.93 -0.57 -2.32
N LYS A 151 -25.60 0.48 -2.75
CA LYS A 151 -27.04 0.66 -2.54
C LYS A 151 -27.78 -0.49 -3.25
N ALA A 152 -28.55 -1.23 -2.45
CA ALA A 152 -29.48 -2.31 -2.82
C ALA A 152 -28.78 -3.62 -3.22
N VAL A 153 -29.02 -4.75 -2.55
CA VAL A 153 -30.31 -5.40 -2.30
C VAL A 153 -30.32 -6.04 -0.91
N LYS A 154 -31.44 -5.90 -0.18
CA LYS A 154 -31.72 -6.71 1.02
C LYS A 154 -31.89 -8.16 0.58
N ASP A 155 -30.88 -8.98 0.78
CA ASP A 155 -31.06 -10.42 0.84
C ASP A 155 -30.49 -10.94 2.16
N GLU A 156 -31.34 -11.64 2.89
CA GLU A 156 -31.09 -12.16 4.23
C GLU A 156 -30.16 -13.38 4.10
N THR A 157 -29.18 -13.51 5.01
CA THR A 157 -28.29 -14.69 5.25
C THR A 157 -26.89 -14.79 4.59
N LYS A 158 -26.15 -13.69 4.35
CA LYS A 158 -24.68 -13.82 4.15
C LYS A 158 -23.91 -13.67 5.47
N VAL A 159 -23.37 -14.78 5.96
CA VAL A 159 -22.33 -14.77 7.01
C VAL A 159 -21.12 -14.01 6.46
N PRO A 160 -20.55 -13.03 7.19
CA PRO A 160 -19.42 -12.25 6.70
C PRO A 160 -18.19 -13.14 6.45
N PHE A 161 -17.59 -13.02 5.27
CA PHE A 161 -16.35 -13.71 4.92
C PHE A 161 -15.25 -13.34 5.91
N LYS A 162 -14.64 -14.34 6.56
CA LYS A 162 -13.64 -14.14 7.61
C LYS A 162 -12.33 -14.79 7.19
N PHE A 163 -11.28 -13.98 7.07
CA PHE A 163 -9.92 -14.44 6.80
C PHE A 163 -9.00 -14.02 7.94
N VAL A 164 -8.27 -14.98 8.53
CA VAL A 164 -7.41 -14.76 9.70
C VAL A 164 -5.95 -14.84 9.28
N VAL A 165 -5.19 -13.80 9.60
CA VAL A 165 -3.77 -13.67 9.28
C VAL A 165 -2.92 -14.08 10.48
N HIS A 166 -1.77 -14.71 10.22
CA HIS A 166 -0.85 -15.14 11.27
C HIS A 166 -0.24 -13.92 12.01
N LYS A 167 -0.13 -14.01 13.34
CA LYS A 167 0.48 -12.94 14.17
C LYS A 167 1.93 -12.65 13.74
N ASP A 168 2.67 -13.70 13.40
CA ASP A 168 4.07 -13.55 13.00
C ASP A 168 4.22 -12.86 11.64
N TYR A 169 3.28 -13.07 10.71
CA TYR A 169 3.23 -12.29 9.48
C TYR A 169 3.06 -10.80 9.75
N ILE A 170 2.17 -10.45 10.69
CA ILE A 170 1.95 -9.05 11.10
C ILE A 170 3.22 -8.46 11.72
N MET A 171 4.03 -9.27 12.40
CA MET A 171 5.33 -8.84 12.94
C MET A 171 6.36 -8.67 11.81
N ALA A 172 6.48 -9.65 10.91
CA ALA A 172 7.39 -9.60 9.76
C ALA A 172 7.11 -8.42 8.83
N GLN A 173 5.83 -8.11 8.55
CA GLN A 173 5.46 -6.96 7.72
C GLN A 173 5.92 -5.61 8.27
N ARG A 174 5.98 -5.43 9.60
CA ARG A 174 6.52 -4.18 10.19
C ARG A 174 8.01 -4.05 9.95
N ILE A 175 8.72 -5.16 10.08
CA ILE A 175 10.16 -5.22 9.81
C ILE A 175 10.38 -4.83 8.34
N ILE A 176 9.52 -5.30 7.43
CA ILE A 176 9.53 -4.91 6.02
C ILE A 176 9.22 -3.43 5.79
N GLU A 177 8.19 -2.87 6.40
CA GLU A 177 7.88 -1.45 6.30
C GLU A 177 9.07 -0.60 6.75
N TYR A 178 9.74 -1.02 7.84
CA TYR A 178 10.96 -0.38 8.30
C TYR A 178 12.12 -0.57 7.32
N ALA A 179 12.24 -1.75 6.69
CA ALA A 179 13.21 -2.02 5.64
C ALA A 179 13.01 -1.07 4.45
N TRP A 180 11.77 -0.83 3.99
CA TRP A 180 11.50 0.07 2.86
C TRP A 180 11.95 1.51 3.10
N ARG A 181 11.86 1.99 4.35
CA ARG A 181 12.28 3.35 4.76
C ARG A 181 13.80 3.54 4.82
N GLN A 182 14.58 2.45 4.82
CA GLN A 182 16.03 2.57 4.86
C GLN A 182 16.57 3.17 3.54
N LYS A 183 17.61 4.00 3.64
CA LYS A 183 18.23 4.60 2.45
C LYS A 183 19.11 3.62 1.68
N ASN A 184 19.85 2.76 2.40
CA ASN A 184 20.80 1.83 1.80
C ASN A 184 20.21 0.41 1.71
N TYR A 185 20.39 -0.23 0.55
CA TYR A 185 20.05 -1.63 0.30
C TYR A 185 20.59 -2.58 1.38
N LYS A 186 21.83 -2.41 1.87
CA LYS A 186 22.39 -3.30 2.92
C LYS A 186 21.52 -3.35 4.17
N ASN A 187 20.95 -2.21 4.58
CA ASN A 187 20.02 -2.16 5.72
C ASN A 187 18.66 -2.76 5.34
N LYS A 188 18.15 -2.51 4.12
CA LYS A 188 16.92 -3.16 3.63
C LYS A 188 17.03 -4.68 3.69
N ALA A 189 18.12 -5.22 3.17
CA ALA A 189 18.40 -6.64 3.13
C ALA A 189 18.57 -7.26 4.52
N LYS A 190 19.18 -6.53 5.48
CA LYS A 190 19.26 -6.96 6.88
C LYS A 190 17.86 -7.18 7.46
N TYR A 191 16.99 -6.17 7.39
CA TYR A 191 15.63 -6.27 7.93
C TYR A 191 14.76 -7.26 7.15
N ALA A 192 14.94 -7.38 5.83
CA ALA A 192 14.26 -8.42 5.07
C ALA A 192 14.61 -9.84 5.56
N LYS A 193 15.88 -10.09 5.92
CA LYS A 193 16.29 -11.38 6.51
C LYS A 193 15.69 -11.58 7.91
N GLU A 194 15.71 -10.55 8.76
CA GLU A 194 15.05 -10.61 10.08
C GLU A 194 13.55 -10.88 9.95
N ALA A 195 12.88 -10.32 8.96
CA ALA A 195 11.47 -10.59 8.69
C ALA A 195 11.22 -12.06 8.31
N LEU A 196 12.12 -12.67 7.54
CA LEU A 196 12.04 -14.08 7.17
C LEU A 196 12.33 -15.03 8.34
N GLU A 197 13.12 -14.62 9.33
CA GLU A 197 13.30 -15.37 10.57
C GLU A 197 12.03 -15.39 11.43
N VAL A 198 11.21 -14.33 11.35
CA VAL A 198 9.92 -14.22 12.05
C VAL A 198 8.81 -14.95 11.29
N TYR A 199 8.74 -14.80 9.98
CA TYR A 199 7.73 -15.44 9.14
C TYR A 199 8.29 -15.73 7.75
N GLU A 200 8.41 -17.01 7.42
CA GLU A 200 9.03 -17.46 6.17
C GLU A 200 8.27 -17.01 4.92
N ASP A 201 6.93 -16.97 4.97
CA ASP A 201 6.07 -16.55 3.86
C ASP A 201 5.93 -15.01 3.79
N CYS A 202 7.03 -14.28 3.97
CA CYS A 202 7.08 -12.83 3.84
C CYS A 202 7.48 -12.42 2.41
N ALA A 203 6.48 -12.27 1.53
CA ALA A 203 6.69 -11.96 0.11
C ALA A 203 7.56 -10.72 -0.14
N ASP A 204 7.29 -9.62 0.56
CA ASP A 204 8.06 -8.39 0.44
C ASP A 204 9.54 -8.55 0.80
N ALA A 205 9.88 -9.45 1.73
CA ALA A 205 11.27 -9.73 2.08
C ALA A 205 12.03 -10.24 0.85
N TYR A 206 11.45 -11.19 0.13
CA TYR A 206 12.03 -11.73 -1.09
C TYR A 206 12.10 -10.68 -2.20
N ILE A 207 11.11 -9.79 -2.32
CA ILE A 207 11.14 -8.65 -3.27
C ILE A 207 12.26 -7.66 -2.91
N ILE A 208 12.53 -7.42 -1.63
CA ILE A 208 13.66 -6.58 -1.22
C ILE A 208 14.97 -7.26 -1.60
N LEU A 209 15.12 -8.54 -1.26
CA LEU A 209 16.36 -9.30 -1.49
C LEU A 209 16.67 -9.47 -2.99
N SER A 210 15.67 -9.52 -3.87
CA SER A 210 15.89 -9.59 -5.31
C SER A 210 16.50 -8.32 -5.91
N LYS A 211 16.50 -7.20 -5.15
CA LYS A 211 17.10 -5.93 -5.58
C LYS A 211 18.61 -5.85 -5.35
N ASP A 212 19.24 -6.93 -4.89
CA ASP A 212 20.70 -6.99 -4.78
C ASP A 212 21.37 -6.81 -6.14
N SER A 213 22.32 -5.88 -6.24
CA SER A 213 23.06 -5.66 -7.48
C SER A 213 24.08 -6.75 -7.78
N SER A 214 24.41 -7.61 -6.81
CA SER A 214 25.35 -8.73 -7.00
C SER A 214 24.69 -9.98 -7.58
N LEU A 215 23.35 -10.06 -7.58
CA LEU A 215 22.63 -11.23 -8.07
C LEU A 215 22.53 -11.23 -9.60
N ASN A 216 22.67 -12.41 -10.19
CA ASN A 216 22.37 -12.62 -11.60
C ASN A 216 20.85 -12.72 -11.83
N ASN A 217 20.44 -12.69 -13.10
CA ASN A 217 19.02 -12.69 -13.48
C ASN A 217 18.26 -13.92 -12.97
N ASN A 218 18.86 -15.10 -12.98
CA ASN A 218 18.21 -16.33 -12.52
C ASN A 218 17.97 -16.29 -11.00
N GLN A 219 18.96 -15.85 -10.22
CA GLN A 219 18.81 -15.71 -8.77
C GLN A 219 17.74 -14.69 -8.39
N LYS A 220 17.62 -13.59 -9.16
CA LYS A 220 16.54 -12.61 -8.99
C LYS A 220 15.17 -13.21 -9.31
N THR A 221 15.07 -13.99 -10.38
CA THR A 221 13.86 -14.72 -10.75
C THR A 221 13.45 -15.68 -9.62
N GLU A 222 14.37 -16.51 -9.12
CA GLU A 222 14.09 -17.46 -8.02
C GLU A 222 13.57 -16.75 -6.76
N LEU A 223 14.13 -15.59 -6.40
CA LEU A 223 13.62 -14.81 -5.26
C LEU A 223 12.22 -14.24 -5.53
N LEU A 224 11.95 -13.75 -6.73
CA LEU A 224 10.63 -13.21 -7.08
C LEU A 224 9.57 -14.30 -7.19
N GLU A 225 9.91 -15.50 -7.67
CA GLU A 225 9.04 -16.68 -7.64
C GLU A 225 8.76 -17.14 -6.21
N LYS A 226 9.77 -17.09 -5.32
CA LYS A 226 9.56 -17.31 -3.88
C LYS A 226 8.64 -16.26 -3.28
N ALA A 227 8.73 -14.99 -3.70
CA ALA A 227 7.81 -13.94 -3.25
C ALA A 227 6.36 -14.26 -3.64
N VAL A 228 6.13 -14.71 -4.87
CA VAL A 228 4.79 -15.12 -5.34
C VAL A 228 4.28 -16.33 -4.55
N THR A 229 5.15 -17.32 -4.32
CA THR A 229 4.82 -18.53 -3.54
C THR A 229 4.47 -18.20 -2.09
N ALA A 230 5.30 -17.36 -1.43
CA ALA A 230 5.05 -16.87 -0.09
C ALA A 230 3.70 -16.15 0.03
N ALA A 231 3.37 -15.28 -0.94
CA ALA A 231 2.09 -14.59 -0.96
C ALA A 231 0.90 -15.55 -1.17
N LYS A 232 1.06 -16.60 -2.00
CA LYS A 232 0.06 -17.67 -2.18
C LYS A 232 -0.16 -18.47 -0.89
N ASN A 233 0.92 -18.85 -0.21
CA ASN A 233 0.88 -19.58 1.07
C ASN A 233 0.16 -18.76 2.15
N LEU A 234 0.50 -17.46 2.26
CA LEU A 234 -0.16 -16.51 3.16
C LEU A 234 -1.67 -16.45 2.93
N LEU A 235 -2.10 -16.45 1.65
CA LEU A 235 -3.51 -16.44 1.25
C LEU A 235 -4.17 -17.82 1.33
N ARG A 236 -3.39 -18.89 1.52
CA ARG A 236 -3.84 -20.30 1.52
C ARG A 236 -4.51 -20.67 0.19
N ILE A 237 -3.90 -20.26 -0.92
CA ILE A 237 -4.37 -20.55 -2.28
C ILE A 237 -3.25 -21.16 -3.12
N ASP A 238 -3.60 -22.07 -4.03
CA ASP A 238 -2.65 -22.60 -5.01
C ASP A 238 -2.60 -21.74 -6.28
N ASP A 239 -3.77 -21.20 -6.67
CA ASP A 239 -3.99 -20.45 -7.91
C ASP A 239 -5.01 -19.33 -7.68
N LEU A 240 -4.85 -18.19 -8.36
CA LEU A 240 -5.78 -17.06 -8.32
C LEU A 240 -7.17 -17.46 -8.85
N LYS A 241 -7.23 -18.35 -9.83
CA LYS A 241 -8.49 -18.87 -10.41
C LYS A 241 -9.41 -19.54 -9.39
N ASN A 242 -8.81 -20.14 -8.36
CA ASN A 242 -9.52 -20.88 -7.32
C ASN A 242 -9.72 -20.05 -6.05
N ALA A 243 -9.19 -18.83 -6.00
CA ALA A 243 -9.29 -17.98 -4.82
C ALA A 243 -10.71 -17.38 -4.67
N PRO A 244 -11.27 -17.33 -3.45
CA PRO A 244 -12.53 -16.63 -3.21
C PRO A 244 -12.45 -15.16 -3.63
N ALA A 245 -13.44 -14.65 -4.36
CA ALA A 245 -13.46 -13.25 -4.79
C ALA A 245 -13.40 -12.28 -3.60
N GLU A 246 -14.06 -12.62 -2.48
CA GLU A 246 -13.99 -11.85 -1.24
C GLU A 246 -12.56 -11.77 -0.67
N LEU A 247 -11.76 -12.83 -0.81
CA LEU A 247 -10.35 -12.84 -0.39
C LEU A 247 -9.50 -11.90 -1.24
N LEU A 248 -9.70 -11.91 -2.56
CA LEU A 248 -8.94 -11.09 -3.50
C LEU A 248 -9.21 -9.59 -3.34
N ARG A 249 -10.37 -9.22 -2.80
CA ARG A 249 -10.70 -7.83 -2.43
C ARG A 249 -10.05 -7.38 -1.12
N LEU A 250 -9.56 -8.31 -0.30
CA LEU A 250 -8.84 -7.95 0.92
C LEU A 250 -7.46 -7.41 0.58
N LYS A 251 -7.00 -6.42 1.35
CA LYS A 251 -5.64 -5.89 1.20
C LYS A 251 -4.54 -6.93 1.25
N ILE A 252 -4.74 -7.99 2.02
CA ILE A 252 -3.75 -9.04 2.17
C ILE A 252 -3.42 -9.68 0.80
N ALA A 253 -4.38 -9.69 -0.14
CA ALA A 253 -4.17 -10.15 -1.51
C ALA A 253 -3.26 -9.23 -2.34
N ARG A 254 -3.12 -7.95 -1.96
CA ARG A 254 -2.19 -7.01 -2.62
C ARG A 254 -0.74 -7.48 -2.55
N GLN A 255 -0.40 -8.30 -1.56
CA GLN A 255 0.92 -8.90 -1.45
C GLN A 255 1.22 -9.83 -2.63
N LEU A 256 0.23 -10.60 -3.06
CA LEU A 256 0.36 -11.46 -4.23
C LEU A 256 0.45 -10.62 -5.51
N PHE A 257 -0.38 -9.59 -5.66
CA PHE A 257 -0.31 -8.71 -6.82
C PHE A 257 1.02 -7.95 -6.90
N GLY A 258 1.55 -7.46 -5.77
CA GLY A 258 2.86 -6.81 -5.70
C GLY A 258 4.02 -7.75 -6.04
N ALA A 259 3.96 -9.01 -5.57
CA ALA A 259 4.93 -10.04 -5.92
C ALA A 259 4.89 -10.39 -7.41
N LYS A 260 3.69 -10.63 -7.96
CA LYS A 260 3.51 -10.90 -9.41
C LYS A 260 3.93 -9.72 -10.27
N TYR A 261 3.63 -8.49 -9.85
CA TYR A 261 4.04 -7.28 -10.55
C TYR A 261 5.56 -7.15 -10.59
N SER A 262 6.23 -7.38 -9.46
CA SER A 262 7.69 -7.34 -9.37
C SER A 262 8.34 -8.43 -10.25
N LEU A 263 7.75 -9.63 -10.27
CA LEU A 263 8.16 -10.70 -11.16
C LEU A 263 7.95 -10.32 -12.64
N ALA A 264 6.78 -9.79 -13.00
CA ALA A 264 6.47 -9.38 -14.37
C ALA A 264 7.46 -8.34 -14.92
N ILE A 265 7.81 -7.33 -14.11
CA ILE A 265 8.80 -6.31 -14.49
C ILE A 265 10.17 -6.95 -14.75
N HIS A 266 10.65 -7.80 -13.84
CA HIS A 266 11.94 -8.47 -13.99
C HIS A 266 11.95 -9.38 -15.23
N LEU A 267 10.90 -10.19 -15.43
CA LEU A 267 10.74 -11.04 -16.62
C LEU A 267 10.78 -10.22 -17.92
N TRP A 268 10.11 -9.06 -17.92
CA TRP A 268 10.15 -8.15 -19.06
C TRP A 268 11.57 -7.65 -19.34
N GLU A 269 12.31 -7.25 -18.31
CA GLU A 269 13.68 -6.74 -18.41
C GLU A 269 14.67 -7.79 -18.95
N ILE A 270 14.51 -9.06 -18.57
CA ILE A 270 15.40 -10.14 -19.01
C ILE A 270 15.00 -10.75 -20.36
N GLY A 271 13.89 -10.32 -20.96
CA GLY A 271 13.43 -10.75 -22.28
C GLY A 271 12.40 -11.88 -22.28
N GLU A 272 11.94 -12.34 -21.12
CA GLU A 272 10.86 -13.33 -20.98
C GLU A 272 9.49 -12.66 -21.13
N LYS A 273 9.25 -12.10 -22.32
CA LYS A 273 8.12 -11.20 -22.62
C LYS A 273 6.75 -11.83 -22.41
N GLU A 274 6.62 -13.09 -22.80
CA GLU A 274 5.39 -13.87 -22.67
C GLU A 274 4.97 -14.02 -21.21
N ALA A 275 5.86 -14.56 -20.38
CA ALA A 275 5.62 -14.75 -18.96
C ALA A 275 5.39 -13.42 -18.21
N ALA A 276 6.06 -12.34 -18.64
CA ALA A 276 5.83 -11.00 -18.11
C ALA A 276 4.40 -10.49 -18.37
N ILE A 277 3.94 -10.60 -19.62
CA ILE A 277 2.60 -10.19 -20.04
C ILE A 277 1.55 -11.03 -19.32
N ASP A 278 1.72 -12.35 -19.24
CA ASP A 278 0.78 -13.25 -18.59
C ASP A 278 0.62 -12.92 -17.10
N ASN A 279 1.73 -12.70 -16.38
CA ASN A 279 1.68 -12.30 -14.97
C ASN A 279 0.93 -10.97 -14.78
N ALA A 280 1.15 -10.00 -15.66
CA ALA A 280 0.54 -8.68 -15.55
C ALA A 280 -0.95 -8.69 -15.94
N LEU A 281 -1.34 -9.48 -16.95
CA LEU A 281 -2.74 -9.68 -17.33
C LEU A 281 -3.51 -10.42 -16.24
N GLU A 282 -2.90 -11.43 -15.61
CA GLU A 282 -3.52 -12.15 -14.50
C GLU A 282 -3.79 -11.20 -13.32
N ILE A 283 -2.88 -10.26 -13.01
CA ILE A 283 -3.17 -9.22 -12.00
C ILE A 283 -4.42 -8.42 -12.40
N LEU A 284 -4.54 -7.97 -13.65
CA LEU A 284 -5.69 -7.19 -14.13
C LEU A 284 -7.01 -7.96 -14.23
N GLU A 285 -6.95 -9.29 -14.23
CA GLU A 285 -8.11 -10.17 -14.18
C GLU A 285 -8.73 -10.18 -12.76
N TYR A 286 -7.88 -10.19 -11.73
CA TYR A 286 -8.29 -10.40 -10.33
C TYR A 286 -8.24 -9.14 -9.44
N ASP A 287 -7.40 -8.15 -9.75
CA ASP A 287 -7.38 -6.85 -9.07
C ASP A 287 -8.39 -5.89 -9.74
N GLU A 288 -9.61 -5.87 -9.19
CA GLU A 288 -10.69 -5.00 -9.68
C GLU A 288 -10.32 -3.50 -9.63
N LYS A 289 -9.45 -3.09 -8.69
CA LYS A 289 -9.08 -1.69 -8.49
C LYS A 289 -7.86 -1.26 -9.31
N ASP A 290 -7.03 -2.21 -9.72
CA ASP A 290 -5.74 -1.98 -10.39
C ASP A 290 -4.94 -0.85 -9.72
N GLU A 291 -4.70 -1.00 -8.41
CA GLU A 291 -4.04 0.03 -7.58
C GLU A 291 -2.57 0.24 -7.98
N LEU A 292 -1.95 -0.82 -8.53
CA LEU A 292 -0.59 -0.79 -9.08
C LEU A 292 -0.53 -0.11 -10.47
N VAL A 293 -1.70 0.19 -11.06
CA VAL A 293 -1.82 0.79 -12.39
C VAL A 293 -1.12 -0.06 -13.45
N VAL A 294 -1.23 -1.39 -13.32
CA VAL A 294 -0.64 -2.42 -14.19
C VAL A 294 -1.09 -2.22 -15.64
N ARG A 295 -2.33 -1.73 -15.84
CA ARG A 295 -2.83 -1.41 -17.18
C ARG A 295 -1.95 -0.39 -17.92
N SER A 296 -1.29 0.53 -17.23
CA SER A 296 -0.39 1.52 -17.85
C SER A 296 0.89 0.90 -18.44
N LEU A 297 1.27 -0.26 -17.92
CA LEU A 297 2.43 -1.03 -18.37
C LEU A 297 2.04 -1.99 -19.50
N VAL A 298 1.00 -2.80 -19.26
CA VAL A 298 0.61 -3.90 -20.16
C VAL A 298 0.18 -3.41 -21.54
N VAL A 299 -0.50 -2.26 -21.63
CA VAL A 299 -0.88 -1.71 -22.95
C VAL A 299 0.34 -1.44 -23.84
N ASN A 300 1.45 -0.99 -23.26
CA ASN A 300 2.69 -0.76 -24.00
C ASN A 300 3.36 -2.08 -24.37
N TRP A 301 3.38 -3.05 -23.45
CA TRP A 301 3.95 -4.37 -23.70
C TRP A 301 3.22 -5.13 -24.82
N LEU A 302 1.89 -5.11 -24.81
CA LEU A 302 1.08 -5.71 -25.87
C LEU A 302 1.32 -5.03 -27.23
N LEU A 303 1.58 -3.71 -27.26
CA LEU A 303 1.96 -3.02 -28.49
C LEU A 303 3.31 -3.48 -29.03
N ILE A 304 4.31 -3.56 -28.14
CA ILE A 304 5.69 -3.95 -28.48
C ILE A 304 5.70 -5.39 -29.04
N GLU A 305 4.99 -6.31 -28.39
CA GLU A 305 4.84 -7.71 -28.83
C GLU A 305 3.77 -7.90 -29.91
N LYS A 306 3.19 -6.80 -30.43
CA LYS A 306 2.19 -6.80 -31.53
C LYS A 306 0.95 -7.66 -31.26
N ARG A 307 0.57 -7.81 -29.99
CA ARG A 307 -0.63 -8.53 -29.51
C ARG A 307 -1.88 -7.67 -29.63
N TYR A 308 -2.19 -7.22 -30.84
CA TYR A 308 -3.22 -6.21 -31.09
C TYR A 308 -4.64 -6.64 -30.69
N ALA A 309 -4.97 -7.93 -30.79
CA ALA A 309 -6.28 -8.44 -30.38
C ALA A 309 -6.50 -8.28 -28.87
N GLN A 310 -5.54 -8.75 -28.07
CA GLN A 310 -5.58 -8.61 -26.60
C GLN A 310 -5.56 -7.13 -26.18
N LEU A 311 -4.73 -6.32 -26.84
CA LEU A 311 -4.68 -4.88 -26.58
C LEU A 311 -6.01 -4.20 -26.86
N LYS A 312 -6.67 -4.55 -27.97
CA LYS A 312 -7.98 -3.99 -28.32
C LYS A 312 -9.00 -4.27 -27.21
N SER A 313 -9.12 -5.53 -26.78
CA SER A 313 -10.01 -5.91 -25.68
C SER A 313 -9.68 -5.19 -24.37
N LEU A 314 -8.38 -5.04 -24.05
CA LEU A 314 -7.96 -4.32 -22.86
C LEU A 314 -8.30 -2.82 -22.92
N LEU A 315 -8.08 -2.18 -24.07
CA LEU A 315 -8.44 -0.76 -24.26
C LEU A 315 -9.95 -0.53 -24.22
N GLU A 316 -10.76 -1.49 -24.70
CA GLU A 316 -12.22 -1.47 -24.57
C GLU A 316 -12.65 -1.57 -23.10
N LYS A 317 -12.05 -2.47 -22.31
CA LYS A 317 -12.27 -2.55 -20.85
C LYS A 317 -12.00 -1.21 -20.15
N TYR A 318 -10.96 -0.48 -20.57
CA TYR A 318 -10.55 0.81 -20.02
C TYR A 318 -10.94 2.01 -20.90
N GLU A 319 -12.07 1.96 -21.61
CA GLU A 319 -12.46 3.04 -22.55
C GLU A 319 -12.61 4.41 -21.86
N LYS A 320 -13.14 4.43 -20.63
CA LYS A 320 -13.38 5.64 -19.83
C LYS A 320 -12.17 6.10 -19.02
N ASP A 321 -11.04 5.41 -19.14
CA ASP A 321 -9.82 5.76 -18.42
C ASP A 321 -9.15 6.99 -19.04
N ASN A 322 -8.68 7.91 -18.19
CA ASN A 322 -8.07 9.18 -18.60
C ASN A 322 -6.54 9.13 -18.66
N LEU A 323 -5.92 7.98 -18.36
CA LEU A 323 -4.47 7.83 -18.36
C LEU A 323 -3.88 8.07 -19.75
N ALA A 324 -2.78 8.82 -19.78
CA ALA A 324 -1.98 9.01 -20.98
C ALA A 324 -1.60 7.67 -21.66
N ALA A 325 -1.24 6.65 -20.87
CA ALA A 325 -0.89 5.33 -21.38
C ALA A 325 -2.02 4.69 -22.21
N ILE A 326 -3.28 4.81 -21.77
CA ILE A 326 -4.44 4.25 -22.48
C ILE A 326 -4.70 5.02 -23.77
N HIS A 327 -4.71 6.35 -23.71
CA HIS A 327 -5.00 7.19 -24.87
C HIS A 327 -3.92 7.08 -25.95
N TYR A 328 -2.64 7.18 -25.59
CA TYR A 328 -1.54 7.11 -26.54
C TYR A 328 -1.33 5.69 -27.07
N SER A 329 -1.55 4.65 -26.26
CA SER A 329 -1.52 3.27 -26.76
C SER A 329 -2.64 2.99 -27.77
N ARG A 330 -3.83 3.58 -27.56
CA ARG A 330 -4.92 3.49 -28.54
C ARG A 330 -4.54 4.15 -29.88
N VAL A 331 -3.82 5.26 -29.86
CA VAL A 331 -3.29 5.88 -31.09
C VAL A 331 -2.34 4.92 -31.82
N ALA A 332 -1.36 4.38 -31.09
CA ALA A 332 -0.37 3.47 -31.66
C ALA A 332 -1.02 2.19 -32.22
N LEU A 333 -2.00 1.60 -31.52
CA LEU A 333 -2.77 0.47 -32.02
C LEU A 333 -3.44 0.80 -33.36
N LEU A 334 -4.25 1.87 -33.39
CA LEU A 334 -5.01 2.26 -34.58
C LEU A 334 -4.10 2.57 -35.78
N TYR A 335 -2.95 3.20 -35.55
CA TYR A 335 -1.96 3.43 -36.59
C TYR A 335 -1.40 2.11 -37.13
N ASN A 336 -1.00 1.20 -36.25
CA ASN A 336 -0.39 -0.08 -36.63
C ASN A 336 -1.36 -1.02 -37.37
N ILE A 337 -2.66 -0.94 -37.09
CA ILE A 337 -3.70 -1.68 -37.86
C ILE A 337 -4.19 -0.92 -39.09
N ASN A 338 -3.51 0.15 -39.48
CA ASN A 338 -3.79 0.97 -40.67
C ASN A 338 -5.15 1.71 -40.65
N GLU A 339 -5.73 1.94 -39.47
CA GLU A 339 -6.93 2.76 -39.28
C GLU A 339 -6.56 4.25 -39.09
N ILE A 340 -5.89 4.84 -40.08
CA ILE A 340 -5.23 6.16 -39.95
C ILE A 340 -6.18 7.29 -39.54
N ARG A 341 -7.41 7.32 -40.07
CA ARG A 341 -8.41 8.35 -39.69
C ARG A 341 -8.86 8.23 -38.23
N ALA A 342 -9.02 7.01 -37.75
CA ALA A 342 -9.37 6.74 -36.36
C ALA A 342 -8.17 7.07 -35.44
N ALA A 343 -6.95 6.72 -35.86
CA ALA A 343 -5.71 7.05 -35.17
C ALA A 343 -5.54 8.56 -35.01
N GLU A 344 -5.80 9.35 -36.06
CA GLU A 344 -5.75 10.81 -35.99
C GLU A 344 -6.79 11.38 -35.01
N SER A 345 -8.02 10.87 -35.05
CA SER A 345 -9.08 11.28 -34.13
C SER A 345 -8.73 10.93 -32.67
N ALA A 346 -8.15 9.76 -32.44
CA ALA A 346 -7.65 9.36 -31.13
C ALA A 346 -6.48 10.23 -30.68
N LEU A 347 -5.57 10.60 -31.59
CA LEU A 347 -4.41 11.44 -31.28
C LEU A 347 -4.83 12.85 -30.90
N ARG A 348 -5.83 13.44 -31.58
CA ARG A 348 -6.43 14.73 -31.17
C ARG A 348 -6.96 14.67 -29.73
N ARG A 349 -7.65 13.59 -29.37
CA ARG A 349 -8.16 13.39 -28.00
C ARG A 349 -7.03 13.23 -26.98
N ALA A 350 -6.04 12.39 -27.30
CA ALA A 350 -4.87 12.17 -26.45
C ALA A 350 -4.09 13.48 -26.21
N TYR A 351 -3.85 14.26 -27.28
CA TYR A 351 -3.17 15.54 -27.22
C TYR A 351 -3.91 16.57 -26.36
N LYS A 352 -5.24 16.66 -26.51
CA LYS A 352 -6.07 17.55 -25.68
C LYS A 352 -6.01 17.17 -24.19
N ARG A 353 -5.80 15.91 -23.84
CA ARG A 353 -5.71 15.43 -22.45
C ARG A 353 -4.33 15.68 -21.86
N ASN A 354 -3.28 15.28 -22.58
CA ASN A 354 -1.92 15.46 -22.13
C ASN A 354 -0.99 15.83 -23.30
N PRO A 355 -0.80 17.13 -23.60
CA PRO A 355 0.05 17.55 -24.70
C PRO A 355 1.54 17.32 -24.41
N HIS A 356 1.93 17.11 -23.15
CA HIS A 356 3.32 16.95 -22.72
C HIS A 356 3.95 15.62 -23.16
N VAL A 357 3.14 14.63 -23.57
CA VAL A 357 3.63 13.31 -24.04
C VAL A 357 4.35 13.41 -25.38
N ILE A 358 3.83 14.20 -26.33
CA ILE A 358 4.40 14.27 -27.69
C ILE A 358 5.88 14.72 -27.70
N PRO A 359 6.30 15.74 -26.93
CA PRO A 359 7.72 16.08 -26.80
C PRO A 359 8.64 14.91 -26.41
N TYR A 360 8.18 13.97 -25.58
CA TYR A 360 8.95 12.76 -25.25
C TYR A 360 8.98 11.78 -26.43
N ILE A 361 7.84 11.53 -27.08
CA ILE A 361 7.75 10.67 -28.27
C ILE A 361 8.69 11.16 -29.37
N LEU A 362 8.70 12.47 -29.63
CA LEU A 362 9.55 13.11 -30.64
C LEU A 362 11.02 13.30 -30.18
N LYS A 363 11.40 12.76 -29.01
CA LYS A 363 12.76 12.84 -28.43
C LYS A 363 13.25 14.28 -28.22
N GLN A 364 12.33 15.23 -28.02
CA GLN A 364 12.62 16.62 -27.71
C GLN A 364 12.83 16.83 -26.20
N LYS A 365 12.24 15.97 -25.38
CA LYS A 365 12.49 15.86 -23.94
C LYS A 365 13.10 14.50 -23.61
N ARG A 366 13.90 14.46 -22.55
CA ARG A 366 14.46 13.24 -21.97
C ARG A 366 13.76 12.91 -20.67
N VAL A 367 13.57 11.63 -20.40
CA VAL A 367 13.05 11.15 -19.11
C VAL A 367 14.10 11.44 -18.04
N SER A 368 13.69 12.06 -16.93
CA SER A 368 14.58 12.29 -15.79
C SER A 368 14.96 10.96 -15.14
N ASN A 369 16.16 10.90 -14.54
CA ASN A 369 16.58 9.75 -13.74
C ASN A 369 15.72 9.60 -12.46
N SER A 370 15.10 10.69 -12.00
CA SER A 370 14.12 10.67 -10.90
C SER A 370 12.71 10.82 -11.44
N LEU A 371 11.86 9.85 -11.13
CA LEU A 371 10.43 9.92 -11.42
C LEU A 371 9.69 10.72 -10.33
N PRO A 372 8.58 11.37 -10.68
CA PRO A 372 7.84 12.20 -9.74
C PRO A 372 7.01 11.34 -8.80
N ASN A 373 6.90 11.76 -7.54
CA ASN A 373 6.15 11.02 -6.52
C ASN A 373 4.63 11.23 -6.63
N LEU A 374 4.20 12.40 -7.12
CA LEU A 374 2.80 12.73 -7.33
C LEU A 374 2.55 12.88 -8.83
N ILE A 375 1.57 12.16 -9.34
CA ILE A 375 1.18 12.18 -10.75
C ILE A 375 -0.25 12.69 -10.82
N ARG A 376 -0.47 13.75 -11.61
CA ARG A 376 -1.80 14.28 -11.91
C ARG A 376 -2.13 14.02 -13.38
N PHE A 377 -3.36 13.63 -13.67
CA PHE A 377 -3.79 13.44 -15.06
C PHE A 377 -3.64 14.73 -15.87
N GLY A 378 -3.11 14.59 -17.07
CA GLY A 378 -2.80 15.67 -18.01
C GLY A 378 -1.50 16.42 -17.71
N SER A 379 -0.77 16.09 -16.64
CA SER A 379 0.44 16.82 -16.24
C SER A 379 1.70 16.34 -16.95
N GLU A 380 2.77 17.13 -16.82
CA GLU A 380 4.10 16.73 -17.33
C GLU A 380 4.66 15.51 -16.58
N GLU A 381 4.34 15.35 -15.30
CA GLU A 381 4.70 14.19 -14.49
C GLU A 381 4.08 12.90 -15.04
N GLU A 382 2.80 12.94 -15.43
CA GLU A 382 2.15 11.80 -16.10
C GLU A 382 2.82 11.50 -17.44
N ALA A 383 3.13 12.52 -18.22
CA ALA A 383 3.81 12.34 -19.51
C ALA A 383 5.20 11.72 -19.34
N MET A 384 5.95 12.13 -18.32
CA MET A 384 7.25 11.54 -17.97
C MET A 384 7.11 10.09 -17.51
N LYS A 385 6.08 9.77 -16.71
CA LYS A 385 5.78 8.39 -16.29
C LYS A 385 5.45 7.51 -17.51
N TYR A 386 4.57 7.97 -18.39
CA TYR A 386 4.27 7.27 -19.64
C TYR A 386 5.55 7.06 -20.48
N ALA A 387 6.35 8.11 -20.64
CA ALA A 387 7.59 8.05 -21.41
C ALA A 387 8.61 7.05 -20.82
N SER A 388 8.64 6.87 -19.50
CA SER A 388 9.51 5.88 -18.86
C SER A 388 9.15 4.41 -19.20
N LEU A 389 7.93 4.16 -19.70
CA LEU A 389 7.41 2.82 -19.95
C LEU A 389 7.11 2.52 -21.44
N GLY A 390 6.73 3.54 -22.21
CA GLY A 390 6.05 3.36 -23.49
C GLY A 390 6.76 3.96 -24.72
N LEU A 391 7.98 4.52 -24.59
CA LEU A 391 8.64 5.14 -25.75
C LEU A 391 9.01 4.13 -26.85
N ASP A 392 9.28 2.88 -26.51
CA ASP A 392 9.66 1.85 -27.48
C ASP A 392 8.57 1.54 -28.51
N VAL A 393 7.32 1.81 -28.16
CA VAL A 393 6.16 1.72 -29.05
C VAL A 393 6.33 2.62 -30.29
N TRP A 394 7.03 3.75 -30.15
CA TRP A 394 7.11 4.81 -31.16
C TRP A 394 8.40 4.77 -31.99
N ASN A 395 9.11 3.64 -32.02
CA ASN A 395 10.39 3.54 -32.71
C ASN A 395 10.28 3.53 -34.25
N ASP A 396 9.08 3.44 -34.83
CA ASP A 396 8.86 3.55 -36.28
C ASP A 396 9.07 5.00 -36.78
N PRO A 397 10.06 5.25 -37.66
CA PRO A 397 10.31 6.57 -38.23
C PRO A 397 9.10 7.18 -38.95
N LYS A 398 8.26 6.36 -39.60
CA LYS A 398 7.05 6.84 -40.29
C LYS A 398 6.01 7.34 -39.31
N MET A 399 5.82 6.61 -38.21
CA MET A 399 4.92 7.00 -37.12
C MET A 399 5.40 8.29 -36.44
N LEU A 400 6.71 8.42 -36.18
CA LEU A 400 7.30 9.64 -35.63
C LEU A 400 7.10 10.86 -36.54
N GLN A 401 7.32 10.70 -37.84
CA GLN A 401 7.09 11.76 -38.82
C GLN A 401 5.61 12.15 -38.87
N TRP A 402 4.70 11.18 -38.87
CA TRP A 402 3.26 11.41 -38.82
C TRP A 402 2.85 12.20 -37.57
N ILE A 403 3.35 11.84 -36.39
CA ILE A 403 3.06 12.58 -35.14
C ILE A 403 3.60 14.01 -35.22
N LYS A 404 4.80 14.21 -35.78
CA LYS A 404 5.40 15.54 -35.93
C LYS A 404 4.55 16.44 -36.82
N GLU A 405 3.99 15.91 -37.91
CA GLU A 405 3.07 16.62 -38.79
C GLU A 405 1.76 16.95 -38.08
N LYS A 406 1.15 15.96 -37.42
CA LYS A 406 -0.11 16.14 -36.69
C LYS A 406 0.01 17.10 -35.52
N LYS A 407 1.12 17.08 -34.78
CA LYS A 407 1.39 18.07 -33.72
C LYS A 407 1.35 19.50 -34.26
N LYS A 408 1.97 19.77 -35.42
CA LYS A 408 1.95 21.11 -36.04
C LYS A 408 0.52 21.53 -36.39
N GLU A 409 -0.28 20.63 -36.96
CA GLU A 409 -1.69 20.91 -37.25
C GLU A 409 -2.46 21.27 -35.96
N PHE A 410 -2.23 20.56 -34.86
CA PHE A 410 -2.92 20.80 -33.60
C PHE A 410 -2.51 22.10 -32.94
N ASP A 411 -1.22 22.45 -32.99
CA ASP A 411 -0.70 23.71 -32.45
C ASP A 411 -1.27 24.93 -33.18
N ILE A 412 -1.52 24.81 -34.50
CA ILE A 412 -2.12 25.89 -35.31
C ILE A 412 -3.59 26.10 -34.97
N ILE A 413 -4.32 25.04 -34.61
CA ILE A 413 -5.76 25.08 -34.38
C ILE A 413 -6.13 25.76 -33.05
N ASN A 414 -5.17 26.06 -32.16
CA ASN A 414 -5.39 26.64 -30.83
C ASN A 414 -6.58 25.98 -30.11
N PHE A 415 -6.34 24.84 -29.48
CA PHE A 415 -7.32 24.22 -28.59
C PHE A 415 -7.42 25.05 -27.29
N SER A 416 -8.09 26.20 -27.34
CA SER A 416 -8.53 26.95 -26.15
C SER A 416 -9.70 26.27 -25.46
#